data_AF-A0A172UWW0-F1
#
_entry.id   AF-A0A172UWW0-F1
#
_cell.length_a   1.000
_cell.length_b   1.000
_cell.length_c   1.000
_cell.angle_alpha   90.00
_cell.angle_beta   90.00
_cell.angle_gamma   90.00
#
_symmetry.space_group_name_H-M   'P 1'
#
loop_
_entity.id
_entity.type
_entity.pdbx_description
1 polymer ?
#
loop_
_entity_poly.entity_id
_entity_poly.type
_entity_poly.pdbx_seq_one_letter_code
_entity_poly.pdbx_strand_id
1 'polypeptide(L)'
;MNATATQNTIRGRSKVVRHTRTGARGPVVRLATASVLAGLAVTAAAGTAAAAPAAPLPAFTDGSAGLAELLLSGREAANVLGSDRLTEQRTAYRLGNTSGSIQPSICVPAAKPAQAIAYVTAEPVEVAVKVLTDGGNSEQGLVEAVVELPSKPDALAQMKAIADNWADCGGLTLTQQSQSSEDSFQWKLGKPMINKERSIVTLSQTALDGSGITCERAIGAHRAILVDVLACTHGDATGQGLAAVKAIGAKADTSPV
;
A
#
# COMPACT_ATOMS: atom_id res chain seq x y z
N MET A 1 -32.97 7.49 -57.04
CA MET A 1 -34.06 6.57 -57.45
C MET A 1 -33.78 5.26 -56.73
N ASN A 2 -34.51 4.76 -55.73
CA ASN A 2 -35.92 4.83 -55.36
C ASN A 2 -36.15 4.90 -53.84
N ALA A 3 -37.36 5.32 -53.48
CA ALA A 3 -37.99 5.43 -52.15
C ALA A 3 -38.02 4.10 -51.37
N THR A 4 -38.18 4.06 -50.03
CA THR A 4 -39.45 4.32 -49.30
C THR A 4 -39.21 4.38 -47.79
N ALA A 5 -39.95 5.25 -47.09
CA ALA A 5 -39.94 5.45 -45.65
C ALA A 5 -40.78 4.42 -44.88
N THR A 6 -40.41 4.10 -43.62
CA THR A 6 -41.38 3.80 -42.54
C THR A 6 -40.72 4.03 -41.16
N GLN A 7 -41.27 4.96 -40.38
CA GLN A 7 -40.96 5.16 -38.96
C GLN A 7 -41.64 4.09 -38.11
N ASN A 8 -40.97 3.58 -37.07
CA ASN A 8 -41.63 2.75 -36.06
C ASN A 8 -41.27 3.22 -34.64
N THR A 9 -42.32 3.52 -33.87
CA THR A 9 -42.28 4.13 -32.54
C THR A 9 -42.25 3.05 -31.48
N ILE A 10 -41.28 3.06 -30.56
CA ILE A 10 -41.26 2.15 -29.40
C ILE A 10 -41.40 2.97 -28.12
N ARG A 11 -42.60 2.93 -27.51
CA ARG A 11 -42.89 3.38 -26.14
C ARG A 11 -42.78 2.18 -25.18
N GLY A 12 -41.76 2.15 -24.34
CA GLY A 12 -41.62 1.21 -23.22
C GLY A 12 -41.92 1.88 -21.88
N ARG A 13 -42.83 1.31 -21.10
CA ARG A 13 -43.47 1.86 -19.89
C ARG A 13 -42.57 1.83 -18.65
N SER A 14 -42.47 2.95 -17.95
CA SER A 14 -41.96 3.07 -16.57
C SER A 14 -42.91 2.40 -15.56
N LYS A 15 -42.37 1.60 -14.63
CA LYS A 15 -43.07 1.18 -13.40
C LYS A 15 -42.45 1.89 -12.20
N VAL A 16 -43.22 2.79 -11.60
CA VAL A 16 -42.95 3.46 -10.33
C VAL A 16 -43.60 2.62 -9.22
N VAL A 17 -42.81 2.18 -8.25
CA VAL A 17 -43.32 1.52 -7.04
C VAL A 17 -43.44 2.57 -5.95
N ARG A 18 -44.68 2.93 -5.59
CA ARG A 18 -45.02 3.66 -4.37
C ARG A 18 -45.62 2.66 -3.38
N HIS A 19 -45.05 2.56 -2.19
CA HIS A 19 -45.78 2.05 -1.03
C HIS A 19 -45.85 3.14 0.06
N THR A 20 -47.06 3.26 0.58
CA THR A 20 -47.62 4.31 1.42
C THR A 20 -47.18 4.21 2.87
N ARG A 21 -46.91 5.37 3.48
CA ARG A 21 -46.89 5.59 4.94
C ARG A 21 -48.32 5.48 5.50
N THR A 22 -48.46 4.78 6.61
CA THR A 22 -49.58 4.98 7.56
C THR A 22 -49.02 4.89 8.96
N GLY A 23 -49.11 6.00 9.70
CA GLY A 23 -48.85 6.05 11.13
C GLY A 23 -50.12 5.82 11.93
N ALA A 24 -49.98 5.30 13.14
CA ALA A 24 -50.98 5.40 14.21
C ALA A 24 -50.28 5.35 15.58
N ARG A 25 -50.84 6.10 16.54
CA ARG A 25 -50.28 6.51 17.84
C ARG A 25 -50.77 5.61 18.99
N GLY A 26 -49.84 5.29 19.91
CA GLY A 26 -50.02 5.14 21.38
C GLY A 26 -50.78 3.91 21.94
N PRO A 27 -50.78 3.68 23.28
CA PRO A 27 -49.96 4.25 24.35
C PRO A 27 -49.17 3.19 25.17
N VAL A 28 -48.29 3.70 26.05
CA VAL A 28 -47.47 2.97 27.02
C VAL A 28 -48.32 2.50 28.21
N VAL A 29 -48.15 1.24 28.64
CA VAL A 29 -48.55 0.76 29.97
C VAL A 29 -47.37 0.02 30.60
N ARG A 30 -46.84 0.58 31.69
CA ARG A 30 -45.92 -0.08 32.62
C ARG A 30 -46.74 -0.98 33.54
N LEU A 31 -46.40 -2.26 33.64
CA LEU A 31 -46.69 -3.07 34.82
C LEU A 31 -45.41 -3.76 35.29
N ALA A 32 -45.02 -3.42 36.50
CA ALA A 32 -44.04 -4.13 37.29
C ALA A 32 -44.76 -5.24 38.06
N THR A 33 -44.23 -6.46 38.03
CA THR A 33 -44.54 -7.50 39.03
C THR A 33 -43.31 -8.36 39.24
N ALA A 34 -42.70 -8.20 40.41
CA ALA A 34 -41.76 -9.14 41.00
C ALA A 34 -42.52 -10.39 41.45
N SER A 35 -41.92 -11.57 41.33
CA SER A 35 -42.32 -12.76 42.09
C SER A 35 -41.15 -13.73 42.21
N VAL A 36 -40.91 -14.09 43.47
CA VAL A 36 -39.89 -14.97 44.01
C VAL A 36 -40.11 -16.42 43.54
N LEU A 37 -39.04 -17.11 43.14
CA LEU A 37 -38.99 -18.58 43.11
C LEU A 37 -37.72 -19.05 43.81
N ALA A 38 -37.95 -19.59 45.01
CA ALA A 38 -36.97 -20.32 45.78
C ALA A 38 -36.93 -21.79 45.33
N GLY A 39 -35.72 -22.32 45.21
CA GLY A 39 -35.38 -23.69 45.61
C GLY A 39 -35.66 -24.81 44.61
N LEU A 40 -34.59 -25.28 43.95
CA LEU A 40 -34.30 -26.71 43.88
C LEU A 40 -32.78 -26.91 43.76
N ALA A 41 -32.22 -27.52 44.80
CA ALA A 41 -30.85 -28.00 44.82
C ALA A 41 -30.76 -29.26 43.95
N VAL A 42 -29.89 -29.21 42.93
CA VAL A 42 -29.38 -30.40 42.25
C VAL A 42 -27.88 -30.39 42.44
N THR A 43 -27.40 -31.31 43.28
CA THR A 43 -26.01 -31.68 43.38
C THR A 43 -25.61 -32.42 42.12
N ALA A 44 -24.97 -31.72 41.19
CA ALA A 44 -24.22 -32.33 40.10
C ALA A 44 -22.74 -31.99 40.32
N ALA A 45 -21.97 -32.99 40.76
CA ALA A 45 -20.52 -32.94 40.72
C ALA A 45 -20.09 -32.90 39.24
N ALA A 46 -19.69 -31.73 38.76
CA ALA A 46 -18.97 -31.57 37.52
C ALA A 46 -17.68 -30.82 37.85
N GLY A 47 -16.55 -31.48 37.62
CA GLY A 47 -15.23 -30.96 37.97
C GLY A 47 -15.03 -29.57 37.38
N THR A 48 -14.64 -28.63 38.23
CA THR A 48 -14.02 -27.39 37.78
C THR A 48 -12.69 -27.78 37.12
N ALA A 49 -12.71 -27.95 35.79
CA ALA A 49 -11.51 -27.74 35.01
C ALA A 49 -11.13 -26.27 35.26
N ALA A 50 -10.19 -26.06 36.19
CA ALA A 50 -9.54 -24.78 36.33
C ALA A 50 -8.97 -24.45 34.96
N ALA A 51 -9.53 -23.43 34.29
CA ALA A 51 -8.89 -22.86 33.12
C ALA A 51 -7.49 -22.47 33.56
N ALA A 52 -6.47 -23.14 33.00
CA ALA A 52 -5.10 -22.73 33.18
C ALA A 52 -5.04 -21.23 32.87
N PRO A 53 -4.34 -20.40 33.69
CA PRO A 53 -4.15 -19.01 33.35
C PRO A 53 -3.59 -18.98 31.93
N ALA A 54 -4.30 -18.32 31.01
CA ALA A 54 -3.78 -18.09 29.68
C ALA A 54 -2.38 -17.49 29.88
N ALA A 55 -1.36 -18.15 29.33
CA ALA A 55 -0.02 -17.61 29.32
C ALA A 55 -0.14 -16.15 28.86
N PRO A 56 0.54 -15.18 29.51
CA PRO A 56 0.55 -13.82 29.01
C PRO A 56 0.89 -13.89 27.53
N LEU A 57 -0.01 -13.40 26.67
CA LEU A 57 0.34 -13.16 25.28
C LEU A 57 1.65 -12.37 25.33
N PRO A 58 2.69 -12.77 24.56
CA PRO A 58 3.95 -12.05 24.58
C PRO A 58 3.62 -10.58 24.35
N ALA A 59 3.99 -9.74 25.33
CA ALA A 59 3.90 -8.32 25.15
C ALA A 59 4.79 -7.98 23.96
N PHE A 60 4.19 -7.50 22.87
CA PHE A 60 4.95 -6.94 21.76
C PHE A 60 5.86 -5.87 22.34
N THR A 61 7.16 -6.14 22.32
CA THR A 61 8.16 -5.14 22.66
C THR A 61 8.05 -4.03 21.65
N ASP A 62 8.02 -2.79 22.12
CA ASP A 62 8.08 -1.60 21.29
C ASP A 62 9.25 -1.68 20.28
N GLY A 63 8.98 -1.47 18.98
CA GLY A 63 9.95 -1.03 17.97
C GLY A 63 10.05 -1.95 16.74
N SER A 64 9.61 -1.56 15.54
CA SER A 64 10.32 -0.64 14.61
C SER A 64 11.76 -1.04 14.23
N ALA A 65 12.42 -1.95 14.96
CA ALA A 65 13.78 -2.40 14.70
C ALA A 65 13.81 -3.59 13.74
N GLY A 66 12.86 -4.54 13.84
CA GLY A 66 12.85 -5.76 13.03
C GLY A 66 12.73 -5.48 11.52
N LEU A 67 11.75 -4.67 11.11
CA LEU A 67 11.60 -4.30 9.70
C LEU A 67 12.70 -3.35 9.21
N ALA A 68 13.12 -2.39 10.05
CA ALA A 68 14.14 -1.42 9.65
C ALA A 68 15.51 -2.06 9.38
N GLU A 69 15.81 -3.20 10.02
CA GLU A 69 17.02 -4.00 9.78
C GLU A 69 17.05 -4.66 8.38
N LEU A 70 15.88 -4.83 7.74
CA LEU A 70 15.78 -5.36 6.37
C LEU A 70 16.17 -4.31 5.33
N LEU A 71 16.04 -3.02 5.66
CA LEU A 71 16.38 -1.92 4.75
C LEU A 71 17.89 -1.90 4.49
N LEU A 72 18.29 -1.40 3.33
CA LEU A 72 19.69 -1.35 2.95
C LEU A 72 20.46 -0.34 3.82
N SER A 73 21.71 -0.67 4.11
CA SER A 73 22.69 0.30 4.58
C SER A 73 23.08 1.23 3.43
N GLY A 74 23.64 2.41 3.75
CA GLY A 74 24.11 3.33 2.70
C GLY A 74 25.16 2.74 1.76
N ARG A 75 25.99 1.78 2.24
CA ARG A 75 26.96 1.06 1.40
C ARG A 75 26.28 0.05 0.48
N GLU A 76 25.32 -0.73 0.99
CA GLU A 76 24.56 -1.69 0.17
C GLU A 76 23.77 -0.96 -0.92
N ALA A 77 23.09 0.13 -0.56
CA ALA A 77 22.35 0.94 -1.51
C ALA A 77 23.27 1.60 -2.55
N ALA A 78 24.44 2.12 -2.13
CA ALA A 78 25.42 2.68 -3.05
C ALA A 78 25.92 1.64 -4.08
N ASN A 79 26.17 0.41 -3.63
CA ASN A 79 26.54 -0.69 -4.52
C ASN A 79 25.42 -1.02 -5.53
N VAL A 80 24.15 -0.99 -5.11
CA VAL A 80 23.00 -1.23 -6.00
C VAL A 80 22.89 -0.14 -7.07
N LEU A 81 23.13 1.11 -6.72
CA LEU A 81 23.02 2.25 -7.63
C LEU A 81 24.29 2.51 -8.46
N GLY A 82 25.41 1.84 -8.14
CA GLY A 82 26.70 2.10 -8.76
C GLY A 82 27.29 3.47 -8.39
N SER A 83 26.97 3.99 -7.20
CA SER A 83 27.46 5.26 -6.67
C SER A 83 28.56 5.04 -5.62
N ASP A 84 29.37 6.06 -5.33
CA ASP A 84 30.43 5.97 -4.31
C ASP A 84 29.89 5.78 -2.88
N ARG A 85 28.88 6.57 -2.51
CA ARG A 85 28.28 6.55 -1.17
C ARG A 85 26.88 7.12 -1.18
N LEU A 86 25.98 6.47 -0.44
CA LEU A 86 24.71 7.06 -0.03
C LEU A 86 24.68 7.22 1.50
N THR A 87 24.03 8.29 1.95
CA THR A 87 23.84 8.63 3.35
C THR A 87 22.36 8.68 3.65
N GLU A 88 21.97 8.17 4.82
CA GLU A 88 20.60 8.27 5.30
C GLU A 88 20.23 9.74 5.52
N GLN A 89 19.15 10.16 4.88
CA GLN A 89 18.56 11.49 5.04
C GLN A 89 17.34 11.46 5.93
N ARG A 90 16.55 10.39 5.84
CA ARG A 90 15.28 10.28 6.55
C ARG A 90 14.90 8.82 6.76
N THR A 91 14.35 8.55 7.93
CA THR A 91 13.62 7.31 8.24
C THR A 91 12.21 7.63 8.72
N ALA A 92 11.25 6.76 8.41
CA ALA A 92 9.87 6.86 8.88
C ALA A 92 9.26 5.48 9.13
N TYR A 93 8.37 5.38 10.12
CA TYR A 93 7.71 4.13 10.51
C TYR A 93 6.21 4.13 10.22
N ARG A 94 5.83 4.79 9.12
CA ARG A 94 4.43 5.00 8.72
C ARG A 94 4.35 5.28 7.22
N LEU A 95 3.19 4.99 6.64
CA LEU A 95 2.91 5.32 5.25
C LEU A 95 2.94 6.84 5.03
N GLY A 96 3.48 7.27 3.90
CA GLY A 96 3.51 8.66 3.47
C GLY A 96 2.18 9.10 2.85
N ASN A 97 1.96 10.41 2.76
CA ASN A 97 0.83 10.97 2.03
C ASN A 97 1.30 12.13 1.14
N THR A 98 1.44 11.87 -0.16
CA THR A 98 1.80 12.86 -1.18
C THR A 98 0.68 13.10 -2.20
N SER A 99 -0.56 12.72 -1.86
CA SER A 99 -1.72 12.86 -2.75
C SER A 99 -2.06 14.31 -3.11
N GLY A 100 -1.68 15.28 -2.26
CA GLY A 100 -1.84 16.70 -2.55
C GLY A 100 -0.80 17.28 -3.50
N SER A 101 0.37 16.64 -3.66
CA SER A 101 1.49 17.18 -4.41
C SER A 101 1.82 16.41 -5.70
N ILE A 102 1.06 15.37 -6.04
CA ILE A 102 1.28 14.57 -7.25
C ILE A 102 0.00 14.54 -8.06
N GLN A 103 0.08 14.88 -9.35
CA GLN A 103 -1.03 14.81 -10.28
C GLN A 103 -0.71 14.02 -11.56
N PRO A 104 -1.62 13.15 -12.04
CA PRO A 104 -2.90 12.81 -11.42
C PRO A 104 -2.72 11.98 -10.14
N SER A 105 -3.54 12.23 -9.12
CA SER A 105 -3.42 11.61 -7.79
C SER A 105 -3.51 10.08 -7.79
N ILE A 106 -4.17 9.49 -8.79
CA ILE A 106 -4.20 8.03 -8.99
C ILE A 106 -2.80 7.43 -9.19
N CYS A 107 -1.82 8.23 -9.63
CA CYS A 107 -0.46 7.80 -9.89
C CYS A 107 0.50 8.00 -8.72
N VAL A 108 0.00 8.42 -7.55
CA VAL A 108 0.81 8.50 -6.33
C VAL A 108 1.52 7.17 -6.00
N PRO A 109 0.88 5.98 -6.08
CA PRO A 109 1.57 4.70 -5.81
C PRO A 109 2.64 4.37 -6.86
N ALA A 110 2.43 4.77 -8.12
CA ALA A 110 3.41 4.64 -9.18
C ALA A 110 4.56 5.64 -9.01
N ALA A 111 4.31 6.80 -8.39
CA ALA A 111 5.29 7.86 -8.22
C ALA A 111 6.26 7.60 -7.05
N LYS A 112 5.77 7.16 -5.89
CA LYS A 112 6.56 7.05 -4.65
C LYS A 112 6.27 5.77 -3.87
N PRO A 113 7.28 5.22 -3.16
CA PRO A 113 7.07 4.12 -2.23
C PRO A 113 6.14 4.45 -1.06
N ALA A 114 5.51 3.42 -0.51
CA ALA A 114 4.82 3.42 0.79
C ALA A 114 3.82 4.57 0.98
N GLN A 115 3.02 4.86 -0.04
CA GLN A 115 1.99 5.92 0.03
C GLN A 115 0.68 5.36 0.55
N ALA A 116 0.06 6.01 1.53
CA ALA A 116 -1.18 5.57 2.19
C ALA A 116 -2.31 5.24 1.21
N ILE A 117 -2.44 6.02 0.13
CA ILE A 117 -3.45 5.79 -0.92
C ILE A 117 -3.29 4.43 -1.64
N ALA A 118 -2.09 3.83 -1.62
CA ALA A 118 -1.84 2.52 -2.17
C ALA A 118 -2.34 1.38 -1.28
N TYR A 119 -2.51 1.61 0.02
CA TYR A 119 -2.80 0.58 1.03
C TYR A 119 -4.20 0.72 1.65
N VAL A 120 -5.13 1.42 0.98
CA VAL A 120 -6.46 1.74 1.53
C VAL A 120 -7.31 0.52 1.89
N THR A 121 -7.04 -0.63 1.29
CA THR A 121 -7.72 -1.91 1.58
C THR A 121 -6.86 -2.89 2.37
N ALA A 122 -5.62 -2.51 2.72
CA ALA A 122 -4.72 -3.33 3.52
C ALA A 122 -4.71 -2.84 4.98
N GLU A 123 -4.29 -3.74 5.86
CA GLU A 123 -4.04 -3.44 7.27
C GLU A 123 -2.56 -3.71 7.58
N PRO A 124 -1.64 -2.78 7.21
CA PRO A 124 -0.23 -2.95 7.54
C PRO A 124 -0.02 -3.14 9.03
N VAL A 125 0.73 -4.17 9.39
CA VAL A 125 1.13 -4.48 10.77
C VAL A 125 2.25 -3.53 11.18
N GLU A 126 3.27 -3.42 10.34
CA GLU A 126 4.44 -2.57 10.56
C GLU A 126 4.91 -1.98 9.22
N VAL A 127 5.52 -0.79 9.30
CA VAL A 127 6.09 -0.08 8.16
C VAL A 127 7.46 0.46 8.56
N ALA A 128 8.47 0.27 7.72
CA ALA A 128 9.73 1.00 7.80
C ALA A 128 10.07 1.57 6.43
N VAL A 129 10.44 2.84 6.38
CA VAL A 129 10.81 3.60 5.17
C VAL A 129 12.13 4.30 5.41
N LYS A 130 13.05 4.23 4.46
CA LYS A 130 14.32 4.95 4.49
C LYS A 130 14.56 5.70 3.18
N VAL A 131 15.16 6.87 3.30
CA VAL A 131 15.64 7.68 2.18
C VAL A 131 17.14 7.84 2.30
N LEU A 132 17.84 7.43 1.26
CA LEU A 132 19.28 7.47 1.12
C LEU A 132 19.62 8.35 -0.08
N THR A 133 20.51 9.32 0.07
CA THR A 133 20.96 10.20 -1.04
C THR A 133 22.48 10.35 -1.02
N ASP A 134 23.07 10.84 -2.11
CA ASP A 134 24.52 11.06 -2.21
C ASP A 134 25.02 12.28 -1.39
N GLY A 135 24.13 12.96 -0.66
CA GLY A 135 24.46 14.12 0.18
C GLY A 135 24.68 15.44 -0.58
N GLY A 136 24.75 15.42 -1.91
CA GLY A 136 24.88 16.61 -2.76
C GLY A 136 23.69 16.86 -3.68
N ASN A 137 22.93 15.80 -4.02
CA ASN A 137 21.77 15.83 -4.89
C ASN A 137 20.63 14.98 -4.30
N SER A 138 19.53 15.62 -3.91
CA SER A 138 18.35 14.94 -3.35
C SER A 138 17.56 14.12 -4.38
N GLU A 139 17.83 14.29 -5.67
CA GLU A 139 17.16 13.61 -6.78
C GLU A 139 17.87 12.31 -7.18
N GLN A 140 19.08 12.07 -6.65
CA GLN A 140 19.82 10.81 -6.79
C GLN A 140 19.82 10.05 -5.48
N GLY A 141 19.47 8.76 -5.54
CA GLY A 141 19.43 7.92 -4.36
C GLY A 141 18.33 6.89 -4.37
N LEU A 142 18.06 6.37 -3.18
CA LEU A 142 17.16 5.26 -2.95
C LEU A 142 16.12 5.64 -1.91
N VAL A 143 14.84 5.52 -2.29
CA VAL A 143 13.73 5.46 -1.33
C VAL A 143 13.30 4.01 -1.27
N GLU A 144 13.37 3.43 -0.08
CA GLU A 144 13.03 2.03 0.16
C GLU A 144 12.01 1.93 1.30
N ALA A 145 11.11 0.97 1.17
CA ALA A 145 10.15 0.65 2.19
C ALA A 145 9.96 -0.86 2.31
N VAL A 146 9.78 -1.31 3.55
CA VAL A 146 9.24 -2.63 3.87
C VAL A 146 7.93 -2.44 4.61
N VAL A 147 6.91 -3.17 4.20
CA VAL A 147 5.56 -3.12 4.76
C VAL A 147 5.14 -4.54 5.10
N GLU A 148 4.97 -4.83 6.37
CA GLU A 148 4.45 -6.12 6.84
C GLU A 148 2.93 -6.10 6.77
N LEU A 149 2.37 -7.13 6.16
CA LEU A 149 0.94 -7.40 6.12
C LEU A 149 0.60 -8.64 6.97
N PRO A 150 -0.67 -8.87 7.32
CA PRO A 150 -1.05 -9.94 8.25
C PRO A 150 -0.64 -11.35 7.78
N SER A 151 -0.51 -11.56 6.47
CA SER A 151 -0.14 -12.84 5.91
C SER A 151 0.54 -12.73 4.55
N LYS A 152 1.18 -13.83 4.11
CA LYS A 152 1.74 -13.96 2.75
C LYS A 152 0.69 -13.75 1.64
N PRO A 153 -0.50 -14.35 1.70
CA PRO A 153 -1.58 -14.05 0.77
C PRO A 153 -1.92 -12.56 0.68
N ASP A 154 -1.95 -11.86 1.82
CA ASP A 154 -2.25 -10.42 1.84
C ASP A 154 -1.15 -9.62 1.17
N ALA A 155 0.13 -9.92 1.45
CA ALA A 155 1.28 -9.30 0.79
C ALA A 155 1.23 -9.45 -0.73
N LEU A 156 0.93 -10.66 -1.21
CA LEU A 156 0.80 -10.93 -2.64
C LEU A 156 -0.40 -10.20 -3.28
N ALA A 157 -1.55 -10.19 -2.60
CA ALA A 157 -2.73 -9.49 -3.07
C ALA A 157 -2.49 -7.97 -3.17
N GLN A 158 -1.83 -7.40 -2.16
CA GLN A 158 -1.49 -5.99 -2.12
C GLN A 158 -0.44 -5.62 -3.18
N MET A 159 0.58 -6.45 -3.39
CA MET A 159 1.54 -6.29 -4.50
C MET A 159 0.82 -6.22 -5.84
N LYS A 160 -0.14 -7.13 -6.07
CA LYS A 160 -0.93 -7.16 -7.30
C LYS A 160 -1.79 -5.91 -7.45
N ALA A 161 -2.46 -5.47 -6.40
CA ALA A 161 -3.28 -4.25 -6.45
C ALA A 161 -2.44 -3.01 -6.81
N ILE A 162 -1.24 -2.89 -6.25
CA ILE A 162 -0.31 -1.80 -6.59
C ILE A 162 0.17 -1.91 -8.04
N ALA A 163 0.53 -3.11 -8.50
CA ALA A 163 0.94 -3.34 -9.87
C ALA A 163 -0.16 -3.02 -10.89
N ASP A 164 -1.41 -3.36 -10.57
CA ASP A 164 -2.57 -3.02 -11.40
C ASP A 164 -2.77 -1.49 -11.45
N ASN A 165 -2.61 -0.77 -10.32
CA ASN A 165 -2.62 0.69 -10.31
C ASN A 165 -1.48 1.29 -11.16
N TRP A 166 -0.28 0.71 -11.14
CA TRP A 166 0.82 1.17 -11.97
C TRP A 166 0.50 1.04 -13.47
N ALA A 167 -0.29 0.03 -13.86
CA ALA A 167 -0.70 -0.15 -15.25
C ALA A 167 -1.59 0.99 -15.75
N ASP A 168 -2.48 1.51 -14.90
CA ASP A 168 -3.33 2.68 -15.22
C ASP A 168 -2.50 3.97 -15.40
N CYS A 169 -1.32 4.01 -14.80
CA CYS A 169 -0.39 5.14 -14.87
C CYS A 169 0.66 5.02 -15.97
N GLY A 170 0.80 3.83 -16.57
CA GLY A 170 1.81 3.55 -17.56
C GLY A 170 1.66 4.42 -18.80
N GLY A 171 2.71 5.17 -19.15
CA GLY A 171 2.67 6.10 -20.28
C GLY A 171 2.06 7.46 -19.98
N LEU A 172 1.58 7.72 -18.76
CA LEU A 172 1.17 9.06 -18.34
C LEU A 172 2.38 9.92 -17.99
N THR A 173 2.19 11.23 -18.01
CA THR A 173 3.10 12.19 -17.38
C THR A 173 2.49 12.63 -16.07
N LEU A 174 3.25 12.53 -14.98
CA LEU A 174 2.85 13.09 -13.69
C LEU A 174 3.56 14.42 -13.43
N THR A 175 2.88 15.30 -12.72
CA THR A 175 3.45 16.53 -12.16
C THR A 175 3.59 16.36 -10.66
N GLN A 176 4.79 16.63 -10.13
CA GLN A 176 5.10 16.64 -8.72
C GLN A 176 5.42 18.07 -8.28
N GLN A 177 4.62 18.60 -7.38
CA GLN A 177 4.89 19.89 -6.73
C GLN A 177 6.00 19.72 -5.69
N SER A 178 6.93 20.68 -5.70
CA SER A 178 7.90 20.85 -4.63
C SER A 178 7.18 21.12 -3.31
N GLN A 179 7.72 20.59 -2.22
CA GLN A 179 7.21 20.91 -0.87
C GLN A 179 7.85 22.17 -0.28
N SER A 180 8.94 22.65 -0.88
CA SER A 180 9.75 23.77 -0.37
C SER A 180 9.80 24.98 -1.31
N SER A 181 9.23 24.87 -2.51
CA SER A 181 9.16 25.95 -3.50
C SER A 181 7.85 25.87 -4.28
N GLU A 182 7.57 26.89 -5.09
CA GLU A 182 6.44 26.90 -6.03
C GLU A 182 6.72 26.07 -7.29
N ASP A 183 7.90 25.44 -7.38
CA ASP A 183 8.32 24.67 -8.53
C ASP A 183 7.54 23.36 -8.66
N SER A 184 7.48 22.86 -9.90
CA SER A 184 6.93 21.54 -10.18
C SER A 184 7.83 20.78 -11.15
N PHE A 185 7.93 19.48 -10.91
CA PHE A 185 8.74 18.56 -11.69
C PHE A 185 7.83 17.62 -12.46
N GLN A 186 8.12 17.40 -13.74
CA GLN A 186 7.36 16.49 -14.57
C GLN A 186 8.12 15.19 -14.80
N TRP A 187 7.43 14.06 -14.61
CA TRP A 187 7.99 12.74 -14.80
C TRP A 187 7.15 11.96 -15.80
N LYS A 188 7.79 11.41 -16.83
CA LYS A 188 7.17 10.46 -17.75
C LYS A 188 7.26 9.06 -17.16
N LEU A 189 6.11 8.40 -17.02
CA LEU A 189 6.05 7.02 -16.57
C LEU A 189 6.16 6.04 -17.74
N GLY A 190 7.03 5.03 -17.59
CA GLY A 190 7.07 3.87 -18.45
C GLY A 190 5.88 2.94 -18.22
N LYS A 191 5.80 1.86 -19.00
CA LYS A 191 4.83 0.79 -18.73
C LYS A 191 5.40 -0.14 -17.65
N PRO A 192 4.55 -0.70 -16.76
CA PRO A 192 5.01 -1.71 -15.83
C PRO A 192 5.58 -2.92 -16.57
N MET A 193 6.66 -3.47 -16.02
CA MET A 193 7.30 -4.70 -16.49
C MET A 193 7.35 -5.71 -15.36
N ILE A 194 7.19 -6.99 -15.70
CA ILE A 194 7.29 -8.08 -14.73
C ILE A 194 8.62 -8.81 -14.99
N ASN A 195 9.38 -9.10 -13.94
CA ASN A 195 10.60 -9.90 -14.07
C ASN A 195 10.30 -11.33 -14.57
N LYS A 196 11.33 -12.05 -15.01
CA LYS A 196 11.19 -13.42 -15.54
C LYS A 196 10.54 -14.38 -14.53
N GLU A 197 10.86 -14.20 -13.25
CA GLU A 197 10.35 -15.03 -12.15
C GLU A 197 8.91 -14.67 -11.73
N ARG A 198 8.33 -13.61 -12.30
CA ARG A 198 6.97 -13.10 -12.00
C ARG A 198 6.73 -12.77 -10.52
N SER A 199 7.77 -12.33 -9.85
CA SER A 199 7.77 -11.99 -8.42
C SER A 199 7.96 -10.51 -8.13
N ILE A 200 8.43 -9.73 -9.11
CA ILE A 200 8.75 -8.32 -8.98
C ILE A 200 8.18 -7.57 -10.18
N VAL A 201 7.53 -6.44 -9.92
CA VAL A 201 7.04 -5.51 -10.94
C VAL A 201 7.90 -4.26 -10.89
N THR A 202 8.35 -3.77 -12.04
CA THR A 202 9.11 -2.53 -12.17
C THR A 202 8.39 -1.51 -13.05
N LEU A 203 8.70 -0.23 -12.89
CA LEU A 203 8.20 0.86 -13.73
C LEU A 203 9.22 2.00 -13.77
N SER A 204 9.56 2.47 -14.97
CA SER A 204 10.51 3.59 -15.12
C SER A 204 9.83 4.94 -14.93
N GLN A 205 10.60 5.91 -14.43
CA GLN A 205 10.27 7.33 -14.40
C GLN A 205 11.39 8.12 -15.06
N THR A 206 11.07 9.04 -15.95
CA THR A 206 12.06 9.91 -16.61
C THR A 206 11.71 11.36 -16.37
N ALA A 207 12.64 12.13 -15.81
CA ALA A 207 12.47 13.56 -15.63
C ALA A 207 12.38 14.28 -17.00
N LEU A 208 11.48 15.24 -17.12
CA LEU A 208 11.23 15.98 -18.37
C LEU A 208 11.86 17.39 -18.40
N ASP A 209 12.68 17.71 -17.41
CA ASP A 209 13.37 19.00 -17.25
C ASP A 209 14.76 19.04 -17.92
N GLY A 210 15.19 17.95 -18.54
CA GLY A 210 16.50 17.84 -19.18
C GLY A 210 17.66 17.55 -18.21
N SER A 211 17.37 17.27 -16.93
CA SER A 211 18.38 16.91 -15.91
C SER A 211 19.12 15.60 -16.21
N GLY A 212 18.56 14.74 -17.07
CA GLY A 212 19.08 13.40 -17.31
C GLY A 212 18.81 12.40 -16.18
N ILE A 213 18.01 12.78 -15.18
CA ILE A 213 17.61 11.89 -14.09
C ILE A 213 16.57 10.90 -14.58
N THR A 214 16.81 9.62 -14.28
CA THR A 214 15.81 8.57 -14.39
C THR A 214 15.69 7.82 -13.08
N CYS A 215 14.53 7.21 -12.87
CA CYS A 215 14.29 6.35 -11.75
C CYS A 215 13.63 5.04 -12.17
N GLU A 216 13.83 4.00 -11.37
CA GLU A 216 13.11 2.74 -11.45
C GLU A 216 12.35 2.49 -10.15
N ARG A 217 11.03 2.41 -10.27
CA ARG A 217 10.17 1.82 -9.24
C ARG A 217 10.30 0.31 -9.32
N ALA A 218 10.27 -0.34 -8.17
CA ALA A 218 10.16 -1.78 -8.08
C ALA A 218 9.34 -2.17 -6.85
N ILE A 219 8.51 -3.20 -6.99
CA ILE A 219 7.74 -3.78 -5.90
C ILE A 219 7.76 -5.30 -5.96
N GLY A 220 7.97 -5.95 -4.82
CA GLY A 220 7.99 -7.40 -4.69
C GLY A 220 7.50 -7.86 -3.32
N ALA A 221 6.94 -9.07 -3.24
CA ALA A 221 6.46 -9.66 -1.99
C ALA A 221 7.34 -10.84 -1.55
N HIS A 222 7.78 -10.83 -0.29
CA HIS A 222 8.61 -11.84 0.36
C HIS A 222 7.96 -12.25 1.67
N ARG A 223 7.50 -13.51 1.78
CA ARG A 223 6.68 -13.97 2.92
C ARG A 223 5.48 -13.03 3.12
N ALA A 224 5.28 -12.46 4.31
CA ALA A 224 4.23 -11.49 4.60
C ALA A 224 4.66 -10.02 4.41
N ILE A 225 5.86 -9.79 3.85
CA ILE A 225 6.47 -8.47 3.69
C ILE A 225 6.39 -8.03 2.24
N LEU A 226 6.00 -6.79 2.03
CA LEU A 226 6.05 -6.10 0.75
C LEU A 226 7.25 -5.16 0.74
N VAL A 227 8.11 -5.30 -0.28
CA VAL A 227 9.27 -4.44 -0.51
C VAL A 227 8.93 -3.47 -1.63
N ASP A 228 8.99 -2.18 -1.36
CA ASP A 228 8.56 -1.11 -2.27
C ASP A 228 9.66 -0.05 -2.40
N VAL A 229 10.20 0.14 -3.61
CA VAL A 229 11.45 0.87 -3.84
C VAL A 229 11.37 1.83 -5.02
N LEU A 230 11.99 2.99 -4.90
CA LEU A 230 12.31 3.92 -5.99
C LEU A 230 13.82 4.19 -5.96
N ALA A 231 14.54 3.73 -6.99
CA ALA A 231 15.96 4.03 -7.20
C ALA A 231 16.08 5.09 -8.28
N CYS A 232 16.82 6.17 -8.03
CA CYS A 232 17.03 7.28 -8.97
C CYS A 232 18.53 7.52 -9.19
N THR A 233 18.91 7.72 -10.44
CA THR A 233 20.29 8.03 -10.84
C THR A 233 20.31 8.98 -12.03
N HIS A 234 21.47 9.60 -12.26
CA HIS A 234 21.72 10.27 -13.53
C HIS A 234 22.05 9.23 -14.61
N GLY A 235 21.38 9.32 -15.77
CA GLY A 235 21.51 8.33 -16.84
C GLY A 235 20.43 7.26 -16.76
N ASP A 236 20.80 5.99 -16.81
CA ASP A 236 19.85 4.87 -16.88
C ASP A 236 19.72 4.12 -15.54
N ALA A 237 18.55 4.23 -14.90
CA ALA A 237 18.21 3.54 -13.66
C ALA A 237 17.74 2.08 -13.86
N THR A 238 17.65 1.59 -15.11
CA THR A 238 17.09 0.27 -15.42
C THR A 238 17.80 -0.84 -14.64
N GLY A 239 17.01 -1.65 -13.93
CA GLY A 239 17.44 -2.77 -13.11
C GLY A 239 17.88 -2.41 -11.69
N GLN A 240 18.04 -1.12 -11.35
CA GLN A 240 18.49 -0.71 -10.01
C GLN A 240 17.40 -0.90 -8.95
N GLY A 241 16.15 -0.56 -9.27
CA GLY A 241 15.01 -0.82 -8.38
C GLY A 241 14.80 -2.33 -8.17
N LEU A 242 14.87 -3.11 -9.26
CA LEU A 242 14.83 -4.57 -9.21
C LEU A 242 15.92 -5.16 -8.30
N ALA A 243 17.16 -4.67 -8.43
CA ALA A 243 18.28 -5.12 -7.62
C ALA A 243 18.10 -4.78 -6.13
N ALA A 244 17.59 -3.59 -5.81
CA ALA A 244 17.27 -3.20 -4.44
C ALA A 244 16.19 -4.10 -3.83
N VAL A 245 15.09 -4.36 -4.54
CA VAL A 245 14.03 -5.28 -4.07
C VAL A 245 14.60 -6.67 -3.81
N LYS A 246 15.46 -7.20 -4.70
CA LYS A 246 16.11 -8.50 -4.49
C LYS A 246 17.02 -8.52 -3.26
N ALA A 247 17.79 -7.45 -3.03
CA ALA A 247 18.69 -7.36 -1.89
C ALA A 247 17.94 -7.33 -0.56
N ILE A 248 16.87 -6.54 -0.46
CA ILE A 248 16.01 -6.47 0.73
C ILE A 248 15.24 -7.80 0.91
N GLY A 249 14.72 -8.36 -0.19
CA GLY A 249 14.04 -9.64 -0.18
C GLY A 249 14.90 -10.79 0.34
N ALA A 250 16.19 -10.82 -0.04
CA ALA A 250 17.13 -11.80 0.47
C ALA A 250 17.33 -11.70 1.99
N LYS A 251 17.35 -10.47 2.55
CA LYS A 251 17.37 -10.27 4.01
C LYS A 251 16.09 -10.82 4.64
N ALA A 252 14.91 -10.48 4.09
CA ALA A 252 13.61 -10.93 4.58
C ALA A 252 13.43 -12.46 4.57
N ASP A 253 14.04 -13.16 3.61
CA ASP A 253 14.00 -14.62 3.51
C ASP A 253 14.90 -15.31 4.55
N THR A 254 15.90 -14.61 5.10
CA THR A 254 16.85 -15.13 6.09
C THR A 254 16.61 -14.65 7.53
N SER A 255 15.87 -13.56 7.70
CA SER A 255 15.54 -13.03 9.03
C SER A 255 14.31 -13.74 9.63
N PRO A 256 14.31 -14.03 10.94
CA PRO A 256 13.10 -14.43 11.66
C PRO A 256 12.23 -13.20 11.90
N VAL A 257 11.68 -12.67 10.81
CA VAL A 257 10.53 -11.76 10.84
C VAL A 257 9.26 -12.61 10.97
#